data_AF-A0A662WAD9-F1
#
_entry.id   AF-A0A662WAD9-F1
#
_cell.length_a   1.000
_cell.length_b   1.000
_cell.length_c   1.000
_cell.angle_alpha   90.00
_cell.angle_beta   90.00
_cell.angle_gamma   90.00
#
_symmetry.space_group_name_H-M   'P 1'
#
loop_
_entity.id
_entity.type
_entity.pdbx_description
1 polymer ?
#
loop_
_entity_poly.entity_id
_entity_poly.type
_entity_poly.pdbx_seq_one_letter_code
_entity_poly.pdbx_strand_id
1 'polypeptide(L)'
;MEKVRSANSSVKETSDLIKKQKKLRIAFIGGLDRCECRYKEVAKSFGCELYYHNGRGRAEDLKSLVRRCDVVFCPTDINGHNACKIVKRFCKVFGKSCVFLRSSGISQFRRTLVEVLH
;
A
#
# COMPACT_ATOMS: atom_id res chain seq x y z
N MET A 1 -35.73 -31.32 -20.93
CA MET A 1 -34.69 -30.96 -19.93
C MET A 1 -33.89 -29.78 -20.47
N GLU A 2 -34.34 -28.56 -20.27
CA GLU A 2 -33.59 -27.37 -20.71
C GLU A 2 -34.03 -26.17 -19.86
N LYS A 3 -33.09 -25.25 -19.54
CA LYS A 3 -33.22 -24.00 -18.75
C LYS A 3 -32.53 -23.96 -17.37
N VAL A 4 -31.24 -24.30 -17.28
CA VAL A 4 -30.39 -23.90 -16.11
C VAL A 4 -29.18 -23.03 -16.52
N ARG A 5 -29.00 -22.70 -17.81
CA ARG A 5 -27.78 -22.01 -18.29
C ARG A 5 -27.77 -20.48 -18.16
N SER A 6 -28.92 -19.83 -18.01
CA SER A 6 -28.99 -18.36 -18.10
C SER A 6 -28.55 -17.63 -16.83
N ALA A 7 -28.82 -18.17 -15.63
CA ALA A 7 -28.54 -17.48 -14.36
C ALA A 7 -27.05 -17.49 -13.95
N ASN A 8 -26.26 -18.46 -14.43
CA ASN A 8 -24.84 -18.59 -14.07
C ASN A 8 -23.92 -17.57 -14.77
N SER A 9 -24.36 -16.98 -15.88
CA SER A 9 -23.61 -15.97 -16.64
C SER A 9 -23.55 -14.64 -15.89
N SER A 10 -24.70 -14.15 -15.41
CA SER A 10 -24.84 -12.88 -14.69
C SER A 10 -24.14 -12.88 -13.34
N VAL A 11 -24.11 -14.02 -12.63
CA VAL A 11 -23.39 -14.19 -11.34
C VAL A 11 -21.87 -14.13 -11.54
N LYS A 12 -21.37 -14.67 -12.66
CA LYS A 12 -19.94 -14.67 -12.96
C LYS A 12 -19.45 -13.27 -13.35
N GLU A 13 -20.21 -12.55 -14.19
CA GLU A 13 -19.91 -11.17 -14.58
C GLU A 13 -19.93 -10.21 -13.38
N THR A 14 -20.90 -10.33 -12.47
CA THR A 14 -20.90 -9.52 -11.24
C THR A 14 -19.71 -9.86 -10.33
N SER A 15 -19.35 -11.13 -10.20
CA SER A 15 -18.17 -11.54 -9.42
C SER A 15 -16.85 -11.03 -10.00
N ASP A 16 -16.75 -10.95 -11.33
CA ASP A 16 -15.58 -10.45 -12.04
C ASP A 16 -15.51 -8.93 -12.01
N LEU A 17 -16.66 -8.22 -12.04
CA LEU A 17 -16.74 -6.77 -11.86
C LEU A 17 -16.33 -6.35 -10.43
N ILE A 18 -16.74 -7.10 -9.39
CA ILE A 18 -16.30 -6.89 -8.00
C ILE A 18 -14.79 -7.14 -7.86
N LYS A 19 -14.23 -8.12 -8.59
CA LYS A 19 -12.77 -8.37 -8.63
C LYS A 19 -11.99 -7.33 -9.43
N LYS A 20 -12.64 -6.60 -10.34
CA LYS A 20 -12.00 -5.64 -11.26
C LYS A 20 -11.78 -4.25 -10.65
N GLN A 21 -12.26 -4.00 -9.43
CA GLN A 21 -11.96 -2.75 -8.75
C GLN A 21 -10.47 -2.68 -8.43
N LYS A 22 -9.79 -1.68 -9.01
CA LYS A 22 -8.34 -1.48 -8.83
C LYS A 22 -8.06 -1.21 -7.35
N LYS A 23 -7.38 -2.16 -6.69
CA LYS A 23 -6.91 -1.98 -5.31
C LYS A 23 -5.93 -0.81 -5.24
N LEU A 24 -6.08 0.02 -4.21
CA LEU A 24 -5.10 1.05 -3.92
C LEU A 24 -3.78 0.39 -3.53
N ARG A 25 -2.70 0.73 -4.24
CA ARG A 25 -1.37 0.19 -3.96
C ARG A 25 -0.63 1.15 -3.04
N ILE A 26 -0.23 0.65 -1.88
CA ILE A 26 0.47 1.44 -0.88
C ILE A 26 1.87 0.87 -0.63
N ALA A 27 2.84 1.73 -0.40
CA ALA A 27 4.17 1.32 0.08
C ALA A 27 4.30 1.65 1.58
N PHE A 28 4.91 0.76 2.35
CA PHE A 28 5.35 1.05 3.72
C PHE A 28 6.87 0.95 3.77
N ILE A 29 7.54 2.09 3.82
CA ILE A 29 9.00 2.18 3.68
C ILE A 29 9.63 2.56 5.03
N GLY A 30 10.46 1.67 5.55
CA GLY A 30 11.20 1.85 6.78
C GLY A 30 10.55 1.28 8.01
N GLY A 31 9.54 0.41 7.92
CA GLY A 31 8.91 -0.23 9.08
C GLY A 31 9.82 -1.25 9.77
N LEU A 32 9.30 -1.89 10.83
CA LEU A 32 9.98 -3.01 11.48
C LEU A 32 9.78 -4.29 10.66
N ASP A 33 10.86 -4.99 10.30
CA ASP A 33 10.78 -6.23 9.48
C ASP A 33 9.83 -7.27 10.11
N ARG A 34 9.93 -7.46 11.43
CA ARG A 34 9.05 -8.35 12.20
C ARG A 34 7.56 -7.99 12.16
N CYS A 35 7.21 -6.79 11.70
CA CYS A 35 5.85 -6.29 11.60
C CYS A 35 5.31 -6.29 10.16
N GLU A 36 6.09 -6.73 9.16
CA GLU A 36 5.69 -6.77 7.76
C GLU A 36 4.31 -7.43 7.55
N CYS A 37 4.11 -8.64 8.10
CA CYS A 37 2.85 -9.36 7.99
C CYS A 37 1.68 -8.54 8.54
N ARG A 38 1.87 -7.88 9.68
CA ARG A 38 0.84 -7.06 10.34
C ARG A 38 0.52 -5.78 9.54
N TYR A 39 1.52 -5.14 8.91
CA TYR A 39 1.24 -4.02 8.00
C TYR A 39 0.39 -4.49 6.81
N LYS A 40 0.74 -5.63 6.22
CA LYS A 40 -0.02 -6.19 5.08
C LYS A 40 -1.45 -6.59 5.48
N GLU A 41 -1.65 -7.18 6.66
CA GLU A 41 -2.97 -7.51 7.19
C GLU A 41 -3.84 -6.26 7.37
N VAL A 42 -3.30 -5.20 7.97
CA VAL A 42 -4.01 -3.93 8.11
C VAL A 42 -4.35 -3.38 6.73
N ALA A 43 -3.41 -3.27 5.80
CA ALA A 43 -3.71 -2.78 4.45
C ALA A 43 -4.81 -3.58 3.76
N LYS A 44 -4.75 -4.91 3.87
CA LYS A 44 -5.71 -5.83 3.28
C LYS A 44 -7.11 -5.65 3.88
N SER A 45 -7.23 -5.36 5.19
CA SER A 45 -8.52 -5.10 5.82
C SER A 45 -9.19 -3.82 5.31
N PHE A 46 -8.42 -2.90 4.70
CA PHE A 46 -8.92 -1.71 4.02
C PHE A 46 -8.97 -1.87 2.48
N GLY A 47 -8.89 -3.09 1.96
CA GLY A 47 -8.93 -3.35 0.51
C GLY A 47 -7.69 -2.87 -0.26
N CYS A 48 -6.61 -2.50 0.43
CA CYS A 48 -5.37 -2.03 -0.16
C CYS A 48 -4.38 -3.20 -0.39
N GLU A 49 -3.51 -3.04 -1.38
CA GLU A 49 -2.34 -3.89 -1.58
C GLU A 49 -1.10 -3.19 -1.03
N LEU A 50 -0.39 -3.81 -0.09
CA LEU A 50 0.80 -3.22 0.54
C LEU A 50 2.09 -3.89 0.09
N TYR A 51 3.01 -3.05 -0.36
CA TYR A 51 4.41 -3.40 -0.59
C TYR A 51 5.26 -2.88 0.57
N TYR A 52 6.05 -3.75 1.18
CA TYR A 52 6.94 -3.40 2.28
C TYR A 52 8.38 -3.26 1.80
N HIS A 53 9.11 -2.33 2.41
CA HIS A 53 10.56 -2.22 2.29
C HIS A 53 11.12 -1.64 3.59
N ASN A 54 12.24 -2.14 4.10
CA ASN A 54 12.78 -1.72 5.39
C ASN A 54 13.55 -0.38 5.37
N GLY A 55 13.52 0.33 4.24
CA GLY A 55 14.16 1.64 4.06
C GLY A 55 15.68 1.61 3.84
N ARG A 56 16.31 0.43 3.80
CA ARG A 56 17.76 0.25 3.58
C ARG A 56 18.05 -0.32 2.19
N GLY A 57 19.25 -0.13 1.67
CA GLY A 57 19.64 -0.62 0.35
C GLY A 57 19.76 0.49 -0.69
N ARG A 58 19.59 0.16 -1.98
CA ARG A 58 19.88 1.10 -3.07
C ARG A 58 18.68 2.04 -3.29
N ALA A 59 18.99 3.28 -3.66
CA ALA A 59 17.96 4.26 -3.99
C ALA A 59 17.06 3.82 -5.17
N GLU A 60 17.58 3.02 -6.10
CA GLU A 60 16.81 2.52 -7.25
C GLU A 60 15.71 1.52 -6.83
N ASP A 61 15.94 0.76 -5.75
CA ASP A 61 14.95 -0.17 -5.21
C ASP A 61 13.76 0.62 -4.61
N LEU A 62 14.06 1.69 -3.86
CA LEU A 62 13.06 2.63 -3.36
C LEU A 62 12.32 3.33 -4.50
N LYS A 63 13.04 3.79 -5.53
CA LYS A 63 12.46 4.45 -6.71
C LYS A 63 11.48 3.54 -7.44
N SER A 64 11.87 2.30 -7.69
CA SER A 64 11.06 1.29 -8.37
C SER A 64 9.80 0.94 -7.59
N LEU A 65 9.92 0.88 -6.26
CA LEU A 65 8.78 0.70 -5.37
C LEU A 65 7.82 1.90 -5.43
N VAL A 66 8.31 3.12 -5.18
CA VAL A 66 7.49 4.34 -5.18
C VAL A 66 6.77 4.53 -6.53
N ARG A 67 7.43 4.24 -7.66
CA ARG A 67 6.84 4.36 -9.00
C ARG A 67 5.57 3.54 -9.18
N ARG A 68 5.50 2.35 -8.57
CA ARG A 68 4.39 1.38 -8.75
C ARG A 68 3.24 1.59 -7.77
N CYS A 69 3.43 2.40 -6.72
CA CYS A 69 2.40 2.66 -5.71
C CYS A 69 1.61 3.94 -6.02
N ASP A 70 0.52 4.11 -5.30
CA ASP A 70 -0.35 5.28 -5.34
C ASP A 70 -0.11 6.15 -4.09
N VAL A 71 0.12 5.53 -2.92
CA VAL A 71 0.46 6.19 -1.64
C VAL A 71 1.70 5.55 -1.00
N VAL A 72 2.54 6.35 -0.35
CA VAL A 72 3.72 5.90 0.38
C VAL A 72 3.65 6.34 1.84
N PHE A 73 3.79 5.40 2.76
CA PHE A 73 3.93 5.61 4.18
C PHE A 73 5.40 5.49 4.59
N CYS A 74 5.91 6.49 5.32
CA CYS A 74 7.31 6.60 5.71
C CYS A 74 7.43 6.97 7.20
N PRO A 75 7.52 5.99 8.12
CA PRO A 75 7.86 6.26 9.51
C PRO A 75 9.18 6.99 9.69
N THR A 76 9.24 7.96 10.59
CA THR A 76 10.44 8.78 10.85
C THR A 76 11.20 8.38 12.11
N ASP A 77 10.61 7.54 12.97
CA ASP A 77 11.21 7.04 14.22
C ASP A 77 12.33 6.01 13.98
N ILE A 78 12.30 5.33 12.83
CA ILE A 78 13.27 4.25 12.52
C ILE A 78 13.95 4.39 11.15
N ASN A 79 13.47 5.27 10.27
CA ASN A 79 14.18 5.58 9.04
C ASN A 79 15.32 6.57 9.30
N GLY A 80 16.45 6.35 8.64
CA GLY A 80 17.50 7.35 8.57
C GLY A 80 17.05 8.58 7.75
N HIS A 81 17.61 9.76 8.08
CA HIS A 81 17.33 11.03 7.39
C HIS A 81 17.44 10.94 5.86
N ASN A 82 18.41 10.16 5.36
CA ASN A 82 18.62 10.00 3.92
C ASN A 82 17.50 9.19 3.24
N ALA A 83 16.99 8.14 3.89
CA ALA A 83 15.87 7.34 3.34
C ALA A 83 14.61 8.20 3.18
N CYS A 84 14.24 8.96 4.22
CA CYS A 84 13.09 9.88 4.17
C CYS A 84 13.23 10.93 3.06
N LYS A 85 14.43 11.52 2.89
CA LYS A 85 14.70 12.49 1.81
C LYS A 85 14.56 11.87 0.42
N ILE A 86 15.10 10.67 0.22
CA ILE A 86 15.03 9.95 -1.06
C ILE A 86 13.57 9.61 -1.39
N VAL A 87 12.82 9.06 -0.44
CA VAL A 87 11.39 8.75 -0.61
C VAL A 87 10.60 10.01 -0.96
N LYS A 88 10.78 11.09 -0.20
CA LYS A 88 10.12 12.38 -0.47
C LYS A 88 10.40 12.87 -1.90
N ARG A 89 11.66 12.78 -2.34
CA ARG A 89 12.08 13.18 -3.68
C ARG A 89 11.37 12.35 -4.75
N PHE A 90 11.35 11.03 -4.63
CA PHE A 90 10.69 10.18 -5.64
C PHE A 90 9.18 10.33 -5.64
N CYS A 91 8.55 10.48 -4.48
CA CYS A 91 7.13 10.78 -4.43
C CYS A 91 6.81 12.11 -5.15
N LYS A 92 7.62 13.15 -4.96
CA LYS A 92 7.48 14.42 -5.69
C LYS A 92 7.65 14.25 -7.20
N VAL A 93 8.69 13.53 -7.63
CA VAL A 93 8.98 13.29 -9.06
C VAL A 93 7.88 12.51 -9.75
N PHE A 94 7.28 11.53 -9.07
CA PHE A 94 6.24 10.66 -9.65
C PHE A 94 4.80 11.09 -9.31
N GLY A 95 4.61 12.22 -8.63
CA GLY A 95 3.29 12.70 -8.22
C GLY A 95 2.56 11.74 -7.27
N LYS A 96 3.29 11.09 -6.34
CA LYS A 96 2.72 10.14 -5.37
C LYS A 96 2.43 10.82 -4.04
N SER A 97 1.34 10.43 -3.39
CA SER A 97 1.08 10.86 -2.02
C SER A 97 2.11 10.26 -1.07
N CYS A 98 2.71 11.11 -0.23
CA CYS A 98 3.77 10.72 0.69
C CYS A 98 3.38 11.14 2.11
N VAL A 99 3.17 10.14 2.97
CA VAL A 99 2.67 10.31 4.34
C VAL A 99 3.77 9.93 5.31
N PHE A 100 4.25 10.90 6.08
CA PHE A 100 5.25 10.67 7.10
C PHE A 100 4.58 10.28 8.42
N LEU A 101 4.98 9.14 8.98
CA LEU A 101 4.44 8.65 10.24
C LEU A 101 5.39 9.01 11.37
N ARG A 102 4.85 9.50 12.49
CA ARG A 102 5.66 9.75 13.70
C ARG A 102 6.20 8.47 14.33
N SER A 103 5.54 7.34 14.05
CA SER A 103 5.94 6.02 14.54
C SER A 103 5.68 4.94 13.50
N SER A 104 6.52 3.92 13.51
CA SER A 104 6.40 2.67 12.78
C SER A 104 5.34 1.71 13.35
N GLY A 105 4.70 2.05 14.47
CA GLY A 105 3.69 1.19 15.09
C GLY A 105 2.46 0.91 14.23
N ILE A 106 1.90 -0.29 14.37
CA ILE A 106 0.68 -0.74 13.67
C ILE A 106 -0.51 0.19 13.94
N SER A 107 -0.67 0.66 15.19
CA SER A 107 -1.77 1.56 15.55
C SER A 107 -1.69 2.90 14.84
N GLN A 108 -0.48 3.48 14.72
CA GLN A 108 -0.26 4.73 13.98
C GLN A 108 -0.54 4.52 12.49
N PHE A 109 -0.05 3.42 11.91
CA PHE A 109 -0.32 3.09 10.52
C PHE A 109 -1.83 2.96 10.26
N ARG A 110 -2.55 2.18 11.07
CA ARG A 110 -3.99 1.98 10.93
C ARG A 110 -4.77 3.29 11.00
N ARG A 111 -4.48 4.13 12.00
CA ARG A 111 -5.12 5.45 12.15
C ARG A 111 -4.91 6.32 10.92
N THR A 112 -3.66 6.41 10.46
CA THR A 112 -3.33 7.25 9.30
C THR A 112 -3.94 6.70 8.01
N LEU A 113 -4.05 5.37 7.88
CA LEU A 113 -4.68 4.75 6.72
C LEU A 113 -6.18 5.09 6.66
N VAL A 114 -6.88 5.18 7.81
CA VAL A 114 -8.26 5.68 7.88
C VAL A 114 -8.34 7.12 7.39
N GLU A 115 -7.42 7.99 7.82
CA GLU A 115 -7.37 9.41 7.43
C GLU A 115 -7.05 9.63 5.94
N VAL A 116 -6.38 8.68 5.28
CA VAL A 116 -6.04 8.77 3.84
C VAL A 116 -7.17 8.26 2.95
N LEU A 117 -8.01 7.36 3.45
CA LEU A 117 -9.07 6.71 2.67
C LEU A 117 -10.44 7.41 2.77
N HIS A 118 -10.62 8.32 3.73
CA HIS A 118 -11.82 9.15 3.92
C HIS A 118 -11.50 10.60 3.63
#